data_AF-A0A1H0JK87-F1
#
_entry.id   AF-A0A1H0JK87-F1
#
_cell.length_a   1.000
_cell.length_b   1.000
_cell.length_c   1.000
_cell.angle_alpha   90.00
_cell.angle_beta   90.00
_cell.angle_gamma   90.00
#
_symmetry.space_group_name_H-M   'P 1'
#
loop_
_entity.id
_entity.type
_entity.pdbx_description
1 polymer ?
#
loop_
_entity_poly.entity_id
_entity_poly.type
_entity_poly.pdbx_seq_one_letter_code
_entity_poly.pdbx_strand_id
1 'polypeptide(L)'
;MPAAPPAALGLLAQAEQGLTAAVRQPQPAQRFADAYLCALRAAAALLAARGRPHRGRAKPTSVWTLLSSVAPEMREWAAFFASCSTTRAAVQAGITSRVGPRAADDLVRQSGQFIALVHRAVHGDRR
;
A
#
# COMPACT_ATOMS: atom_id res chain seq x y z
N MET A 1 -13.18 -0.75 23.21
CA MET A 1 -12.50 -1.35 22.05
C MET A 1 -11.02 -1.04 22.16
N PRO A 2 -10.10 -2.02 22.03
CA PRO A 2 -8.68 -1.73 22.07
C PRO A 2 -8.32 -0.77 20.92
N ALA A 3 -7.49 0.23 21.22
CA ALA A 3 -6.92 1.11 20.20
C ALA A 3 -6.11 0.28 19.19
N ALA A 4 -6.01 0.75 17.95
CA ALA A 4 -5.21 0.09 16.93
C ALA A 4 -3.76 -0.13 17.43
N PRO A 5 -3.11 -1.26 17.09
CA PRO A 5 -1.75 -1.54 17.54
C PRO A 5 -0.77 -0.42 17.12
N PRO A 6 0.19 -0.02 17.97
CA PRO A 6 1.16 1.03 17.64
C PRO A 6 1.93 0.76 16.34
N ALA A 7 2.20 -0.51 16.03
CA ALA A 7 2.85 -0.90 14.78
C ALA A 7 1.99 -0.58 13.54
N ALA A 8 0.66 -0.73 13.62
CA ALA A 8 -0.24 -0.36 12.54
C ALA A 8 -0.25 1.16 12.33
N LEU A 9 -0.33 1.92 13.42
CA LEU A 9 -0.31 3.39 13.38
C LEU A 9 1.01 3.93 12.80
N GLY A 10 2.14 3.36 13.22
CA GLY A 10 3.45 3.75 12.69
C GLY A 10 3.62 3.49 11.19
N LEU A 11 3.13 2.34 10.69
CA LEU A 11 3.15 2.03 9.27
C LEU A 11 2.25 2.96 8.45
N LEU A 12 1.08 3.30 8.98
CA LEU A 12 0.15 4.22 8.33
C LEU A 12 0.74 5.64 8.24
N ALA A 13 1.32 6.15 9.34
CA ALA A 13 1.98 7.45 9.35
C ALA A 13 3.13 7.52 8.32
N GLN A 14 3.94 6.46 8.21
CA GLN A 14 4.99 6.37 7.20
C GLN A 14 4.43 6.35 5.76
N ALA A 15 3.27 5.73 5.54
CA ALA A 15 2.61 5.72 4.24
C ALA A 15 2.15 7.13 3.84
N GLU A 16 1.54 7.88 4.76
CA GLU A 16 1.03 9.24 4.52
C GLU A 16 2.18 10.25 4.28
N GLN A 17 3.20 10.21 5.13
CA GLN A 17 4.40 11.03 4.97
C GLN A 17 5.14 10.70 3.68
N GLY A 18 5.29 9.40 3.38
CA GLY A 18 5.91 8.92 2.16
C GLY A 18 5.16 9.37 0.91
N LEU A 19 3.82 9.34 0.92
CA LEU A 19 3.02 9.77 -0.23
C LEU A 19 3.18 11.27 -0.47
N THR A 20 3.21 12.06 0.60
CA THR A 20 3.47 13.51 0.52
C THR A 20 4.85 13.79 -0.11
N ALA A 21 5.86 12.98 0.18
CA ALA A 21 7.17 13.06 -0.48
C ALA A 21 7.11 12.59 -1.95
N ALA A 22 6.39 11.50 -2.24
CA ALA A 22 6.26 10.95 -3.58
C ALA A 22 5.63 11.96 -4.56
N VAL A 23 4.62 12.74 -4.12
CA VAL A 23 4.02 13.82 -4.94
C VAL A 23 5.08 14.81 -5.44
N ARG A 24 6.13 15.08 -4.66
CA ARG A 24 7.21 16.02 -5.02
C ARG A 24 8.35 15.37 -5.79
N GLN A 25 8.34 14.06 -5.99
CA GLN A 25 9.41 13.35 -6.70
C GLN A 25 9.40 13.74 -8.19
N PRO A 26 10.44 14.42 -8.72
CA PRO A 26 10.45 14.87 -10.11
C PRO A 26 10.56 13.74 -11.12
N GLN A 27 11.19 12.60 -10.76
CA GLN A 27 11.38 11.49 -11.68
C GLN A 27 10.15 10.57 -11.70
N PRO A 28 9.44 10.39 -12.83
CA PRO A 28 8.19 9.62 -12.88
C PRO A 28 8.32 8.17 -12.39
N ALA A 29 9.39 7.48 -12.80
CA ALA A 29 9.62 6.11 -12.37
C ALA A 29 9.84 6.01 -10.86
N GLN A 30 10.65 6.90 -10.28
CA GLN A 30 10.87 6.94 -8.83
C GLN A 30 9.57 7.31 -8.09
N ARG A 31 8.81 8.28 -8.60
CA ARG A 31 7.49 8.68 -8.07
C ARG A 31 6.54 7.48 -7.99
N PHE A 32 6.49 6.68 -9.04
CA PHE A 32 5.70 5.44 -9.09
C PHE A 32 6.19 4.43 -8.04
N ALA A 33 7.50 4.18 -7.95
CA ALA A 33 8.05 3.25 -6.96
C ALA A 33 7.77 3.69 -5.51
N ASP A 34 7.91 4.99 -5.23
CA ASP A 34 7.65 5.59 -3.93
C ASP A 34 6.15 5.51 -3.56
N ALA A 35 5.27 5.85 -4.50
CA ALA A 35 3.81 5.74 -4.32
C ALA A 35 3.38 4.28 -4.06
N TYR A 36 3.97 3.32 -4.76
CA TYR A 36 3.70 1.89 -4.55
C TYR A 36 4.16 1.43 -3.15
N LEU A 37 5.33 1.89 -2.71
CA LEU A 37 5.85 1.56 -1.39
C LEU A 37 4.96 2.12 -0.27
N CYS A 38 4.38 3.30 -0.45
CA CYS A 38 3.42 3.87 0.49
C CYS A 38 2.15 2.99 0.58
N ALA A 39 1.64 2.50 -0.56
CA ALA A 39 0.53 1.55 -0.56
C ALA A 39 0.87 0.23 0.16
N LEU A 40 2.09 -0.31 -0.03
CA LEU A 40 2.54 -1.51 0.69
C LEU A 40 2.54 -1.30 2.22
N ARG A 41 3.00 -0.14 2.68
CA ARG A 41 3.01 0.21 4.11
C ARG A 41 1.59 0.31 4.67
N ALA A 42 0.67 0.92 3.94
CA ALA A 42 -0.74 0.98 4.33
C ALA A 42 -1.38 -0.42 4.38
N ALA A 43 -1.13 -1.28 3.40
CA ALA A 43 -1.60 -2.66 3.44
C ALA A 43 -1.06 -3.42 4.67
N ALA A 44 0.23 -3.26 4.98
CA ALA A 44 0.83 -3.83 6.18
C ALA A 44 0.23 -3.26 7.47
N ALA A 45 -0.11 -1.97 7.51
CA ALA A 45 -0.81 -1.34 8.63
C ALA A 45 -2.19 -1.98 8.86
N LEU A 46 -2.98 -2.18 7.80
CA LEU A 46 -4.29 -2.82 7.91
C LEU A 46 -4.18 -4.26 8.41
N LEU A 47 -3.23 -5.03 7.87
CA LEU A 47 -2.97 -6.40 8.30
C LEU A 47 -2.53 -6.46 9.78
N ALA A 48 -1.69 -5.53 10.22
CA ALA A 48 -1.30 -5.42 11.62
C ALA A 48 -2.48 -5.07 12.52
N ALA A 49 -3.39 -4.20 12.07
CA ALA A 49 -4.58 -3.80 12.82
C ALA A 49 -5.62 -4.92 12.94
N ARG A 50 -5.82 -5.73 11.89
CA ARG A 50 -6.76 -6.86 11.89
C ARG A 50 -6.27 -8.08 12.69
N GLY A 51 -4.99 -8.09 13.08
CA GLY A 51 -4.36 -9.23 13.78
C GLY A 51 -3.94 -10.36 12.83
N ARG A 52 -3.01 -11.22 13.27
CA ARG A 52 -2.48 -12.31 12.42
C ARG A 52 -3.57 -13.34 12.08
N PRO A 53 -3.81 -13.67 10.81
CA PRO A 53 -4.29 -15.01 10.49
C PRO A 53 -3.17 -15.99 10.86
N HIS A 54 -3.43 -16.82 11.86
CA HIS A 54 -2.69 -18.02 12.30
C HIS A 54 -1.18 -18.12 11.97
N ARG A 55 -0.34 -18.21 13.02
CA ARG A 55 1.06 -18.67 12.93
C ARG A 55 1.13 -20.15 12.53
N GLY A 56 0.78 -20.48 11.30
CA GLY A 56 0.96 -21.82 10.73
C GLY A 56 1.67 -21.68 9.39
N ARG A 57 3.01 -21.67 9.40
CA ARG A 57 3.93 -21.84 8.25
C ARG A 57 3.33 -21.46 6.88
N ALA A 58 2.78 -20.25 6.76
CA ALA A 58 2.10 -19.85 5.54
C ALA A 58 3.18 -19.56 4.49
N LYS A 59 3.02 -20.14 3.29
CA LYS A 59 3.85 -19.89 2.09
C LYS A 59 4.11 -18.39 1.93
N PRO A 60 5.24 -17.97 1.30
CA PRO A 60 5.46 -16.58 0.93
C PRO A 60 4.35 -16.12 -0.01
N THR A 61 3.30 -15.59 0.59
CA THR A 61 2.10 -15.11 -0.09
C THR A 61 2.26 -13.61 -0.13
N SER A 62 2.17 -13.03 -1.33
CA SER A 62 2.30 -11.58 -1.52
C SER A 62 1.37 -10.85 -0.55
N VAL A 63 1.83 -9.69 -0.03
CA VAL A 63 1.03 -8.87 0.90
C VAL A 63 -0.37 -8.57 0.34
N TRP A 64 -0.50 -8.43 -0.97
CA TRP A 64 -1.77 -8.21 -1.66
C TRP A 64 -2.69 -9.42 -1.63
N THR A 65 -2.15 -10.63 -1.77
CA THR A 65 -2.92 -11.87 -1.64
C THR A 65 -3.37 -12.10 -0.19
N LEU A 66 -2.54 -11.71 0.79
CA LEU A 66 -2.94 -11.77 2.19
C LEU A 66 -4.03 -10.71 2.50
N LEU A 67 -3.87 -9.50 1.98
CA LEU A 67 -4.81 -8.40 2.15
C LEU A 67 -6.20 -8.77 1.62
N SER A 68 -6.30 -9.38 0.44
CA SER A 68 -7.59 -9.77 -0.16
C SER A 68 -8.33 -10.87 0.60
N SER A 69 -7.61 -11.63 1.44
CA SER A 69 -8.16 -12.66 2.33
C SER A 69 -8.62 -12.05 3.66
N VAL A 70 -7.79 -11.19 4.27
CA VAL A 70 -8.04 -10.60 5.60
C VAL A 70 -9.02 -9.42 5.55
N ALA A 71 -9.03 -8.66 4.46
CA ALA A 71 -9.91 -7.52 4.23
C ALA A 71 -10.53 -7.64 2.82
N PRO A 72 -11.56 -8.50 2.64
CA PRO A 72 -12.26 -8.67 1.36
C PRO A 72 -12.76 -7.36 0.74
N GLU A 73 -13.11 -6.38 1.57
CA GLU A 73 -13.50 -5.03 1.15
C GLU A 73 -12.36 -4.27 0.43
N MET A 74 -11.11 -4.69 0.59
CA MET A 74 -9.93 -4.14 -0.07
C MET A 74 -9.45 -4.99 -1.26
N ARG A 75 -10.23 -6.00 -1.71
CA ARG A 75 -9.80 -6.95 -2.74
C ARG A 75 -9.52 -6.30 -4.09
N GLU A 76 -10.32 -5.33 -4.50
CA GLU A 76 -10.12 -4.60 -5.75
C GLU A 76 -8.80 -3.81 -5.73
N TRP A 77 -8.53 -3.14 -4.62
CA TRP A 77 -7.26 -2.46 -4.38
C TRP A 77 -6.08 -3.44 -4.41
N ALA A 78 -6.21 -4.59 -3.75
CA ALA A 78 -5.18 -5.63 -3.76
C ALA A 78 -4.89 -6.13 -5.17
N ALA A 79 -5.91 -6.38 -5.99
CA ALA A 79 -5.75 -6.80 -7.38
C ALA A 79 -5.09 -5.71 -8.24
N PHE A 80 -5.53 -4.46 -8.08
CA PHE A 80 -4.92 -3.31 -8.74
C PHE A 80 -3.42 -3.20 -8.44
N PHE A 81 -3.02 -3.13 -7.17
CA PHE A 81 -1.60 -3.02 -6.81
C PHE A 81 -0.82 -4.29 -7.18
N ALA A 82 -1.41 -5.47 -7.10
CA ALA A 82 -0.76 -6.69 -7.57
C ALA A 82 -0.37 -6.58 -9.06
N SER A 83 -1.24 -6.02 -9.91
CA SER A 83 -0.94 -5.79 -11.33
C SER A 83 0.23 -4.82 -11.56
N CYS A 84 0.40 -3.83 -10.67
CA CYS A 84 1.50 -2.86 -10.72
C CYS A 84 2.86 -3.42 -10.22
N SER A 85 2.88 -4.61 -9.58
CA SER A 85 4.08 -5.19 -8.96
C SER A 85 5.23 -5.36 -9.95
N THR A 86 4.94 -5.85 -11.16
CA THR A 86 5.93 -6.08 -12.21
C THR A 86 6.55 -4.78 -12.69
N THR A 87 5.74 -3.74 -12.88
CA THR A 87 6.22 -2.40 -13.24
C THR A 87 7.13 -1.83 -12.16
N ARG A 88 6.75 -1.95 -10.88
CA ARG A 88 7.58 -1.53 -9.75
C ARG A 88 8.90 -2.31 -9.70
N ALA A 89 8.88 -3.62 -9.92
CA ALA A 89 10.08 -4.44 -9.93
C ALA A 89 11.04 -4.03 -11.06
N ALA A 90 10.51 -3.74 -12.25
CA ALA A 90 11.28 -3.24 -13.38
C ALA A 90 11.95 -1.89 -13.06
N VAL A 91 11.21 -0.95 -12.49
CA VAL A 91 11.76 0.35 -12.07
C VAL A 91 12.90 0.18 -11.06
N GLN A 92 12.76 -0.70 -10.08
CA GLN A 92 13.82 -0.96 -9.10
C GLN A 92 15.06 -1.62 -9.71
N ALA A 93 14.89 -2.38 -10.79
CA ALA A 93 15.99 -2.92 -11.58
C ALA A 93 16.61 -1.87 -12.54
N GLY A 94 16.19 -0.61 -12.46
CA GLY A 94 16.69 0.49 -13.30
C GLY A 94 15.95 0.63 -14.64
N ILE A 95 14.94 -0.19 -14.91
CA ILE A 95 14.14 -0.11 -16.15
C ILE A 95 13.03 0.93 -15.95
N THR A 96 13.36 2.20 -16.18
CA THR A 96 12.48 3.35 -15.94
C THR A 96 11.66 3.79 -17.15
N SER A 97 12.06 3.36 -18.36
CA SER A 97 11.45 3.80 -19.64
C SER A 97 9.97 3.44 -19.81
N ARG A 98 9.46 2.49 -19.01
CA ARG A 98 8.06 2.02 -19.08
C ARG A 98 7.08 2.84 -18.24
N VAL A 99 7.55 3.77 -17.42
CA VAL A 99 6.70 4.57 -16.53
C VAL A 99 6.71 6.04 -16.96
N GLY A 100 5.61 6.44 -17.60
CA GLY A 100 5.38 7.84 -17.95
C GLY A 100 4.81 8.67 -16.78
N PRO A 101 4.82 10.01 -16.88
CA PRO A 101 4.28 10.92 -15.87
C PRO A 101 2.83 10.60 -15.47
N ARG A 102 1.97 10.30 -16.46
CA ARG A 102 0.56 9.95 -16.21
C ARG A 102 0.41 8.73 -15.33
N ALA A 103 1.13 7.64 -15.63
CA ALA A 103 1.09 6.42 -14.85
C ALA A 103 1.59 6.63 -13.41
N ALA A 104 2.61 7.48 -13.23
CA ALA A 104 3.09 7.85 -11.91
C ALA A 104 2.06 8.67 -11.12
N ASP A 105 1.43 9.65 -11.76
CA ASP A 105 0.40 10.50 -11.14
C ASP A 105 -0.88 9.72 -10.81
N ASP A 106 -1.28 8.79 -11.69
CA ASP A 106 -2.37 7.86 -11.44
C ASP A 106 -2.06 6.99 -10.23
N LEU A 107 -0.86 6.41 -10.16
CA LEU A 107 -0.50 5.58 -9.02
C LEU A 107 -0.45 6.40 -7.72
N VAL A 108 0.04 7.64 -7.73
CA VAL A 108 -0.01 8.54 -6.57
C VAL A 108 -1.45 8.78 -6.12
N ARG A 109 -2.37 9.08 -7.05
CA ARG A 109 -3.81 9.26 -6.74
C ARG A 109 -4.40 8.00 -6.13
N GLN A 110 -4.16 6.84 -6.74
CA GLN A 110 -4.68 5.56 -6.30
C GLN A 110 -4.12 5.16 -4.92
N SER A 111 -2.82 5.34 -4.69
CA SER A 111 -2.19 5.15 -3.38
C SER A 111 -2.81 6.07 -2.32
N GLY A 112 -3.08 7.33 -2.65
CA GLY A 112 -3.74 8.26 -1.72
C GLY A 112 -5.15 7.83 -1.33
N GLN A 113 -5.97 7.42 -2.29
CA GLN A 113 -7.31 6.91 -2.03
C GLN A 113 -7.29 5.65 -1.16
N PHE A 114 -6.39 4.72 -1.49
CA PHE A 114 -6.21 3.51 -0.70
C PHE A 114 -5.75 3.79 0.74
N ILE A 115 -4.75 4.68 0.93
CA ILE A 115 -4.28 5.09 2.26
C ILE A 115 -5.42 5.70 3.07
N ALA A 116 -6.26 6.55 2.48
CA ALA A 116 -7.41 7.13 3.18
C ALA A 116 -8.48 6.10 3.58
N LEU A 117 -8.66 5.04 2.78
CA LEU A 117 -9.53 3.90 3.14
C LEU A 117 -8.94 3.09 4.30
N VAL A 118 -7.65 2.77 4.23
CA VAL A 118 -6.93 2.08 5.31
C VAL A 118 -6.97 2.90 6.60
N HIS A 119 -6.73 4.21 6.52
CA HIS A 119 -6.76 5.09 7.68
C HIS A 119 -8.09 4.98 8.43
N ARG A 120 -9.21 5.06 7.71
CA ARG A 120 -10.56 4.89 8.27
C ARG A 120 -10.75 3.49 8.88
N ALA A 121 -10.32 2.45 8.17
CA ALA A 121 -10.45 1.08 8.65
C ALA A 121 -9.62 0.80 9.92
N VAL A 122 -8.42 1.39 10.04
CA VAL A 122 -7.52 1.22 11.20
C VAL A 122 -8.04 1.99 12.43
N HIS A 123 -8.58 3.19 12.25
CA HIS A 123 -9.08 4.01 13.36
C HIS A 123 -10.52 3.67 13.78
N GLY A 124 -11.22 2.84 12.99
CA GLY A 124 -12.60 2.44 13.21
C GLY A 124 -13.60 3.48 12.70
N ASP A 125 -14.62 3.01 11.97
CA ASP A 125 -15.81 3.81 11.67
C ASP A 125 -16.54 4.01 13.01
N ARG A 126 -16.37 5.17 13.65
CA ARG A 126 -17.31 5.61 14.69
C ARG A 126 -18.63 5.89 13.98
N ARG A 127 -19.55 4.94 14.02
CA ARG A 127 -20.98 5.22 13.87
C ARG A 127 -21.64 5.07 15.22
#